data_AF-A0A949BIY4-F1
#
_entry.id   AF-A0A949BIY4-F1
#
_cell.length_a   1.000
_cell.length_b   1.000
_cell.length_c   1.000
_cell.angle_alpha   90.00
_cell.angle_beta   90.00
_cell.angle_gamma   90.00
#
_symmetry.space_group_name_H-M   'P 1'
#
loop_
_entity.id
_entity.type
_entity.pdbx_description
1 polymer ?
#
loop_
_entity_poly.entity_id
_entity_poly.type
_entity_poly.pdbx_seq_one_letter_code
_entity_poly.pdbx_strand_id
1 'polypeptide(L)' 'MEKVLVNSNKYNGQYVAIKSATDSTIAGSGNTPEEALNEAIKKGVKNPFLLYVPEEGLVHIYMDRFYAESANPLTRG' A
#
# COMPACT_ATOMS: atom_id res chain seq x y z
N MET A 1 7.13 2.10 17.56
CA MET A 1 5.68 1.95 17.78
C MET A 1 5.09 1.38 16.52
N GLU A 2 4.36 0.28 16.63
CA GLU A 2 3.64 -0.34 15.52
C GLU A 2 2.38 0.49 15.20
N LYS A 3 2.07 0.66 13.91
CA LYS A 3 0.88 1.39 13.48
C LYS A 3 0.00 0.48 12.62
N VAL A 4 -1.18 0.16 13.14
CA VAL A 4 -2.20 -0.59 12.41
C VAL A 4 -2.88 0.33 11.40
N LEU A 5 -2.78 0.01 10.11
CA LEU A 5 -3.38 0.81 9.03
C LEU A 5 -4.84 0.43 8.78
N VAL A 6 -5.19 -0.84 8.92
CA VAL A 6 -6.56 -1.35 8.74
C VAL A 6 -6.85 -2.34 9.87
N ASN A 7 -7.92 -2.12 10.63
CA ASN A 7 -8.32 -2.97 11.76
C ASN A 7 -9.78 -3.45 11.60
N SER A 8 -10.12 -3.99 10.43
CA SER A 8 -11.47 -4.46 10.14
C SER A 8 -11.47 -5.65 9.19
N ASN A 9 -12.25 -6.68 9.55
CA ASN A 9 -12.48 -7.86 8.72
C ASN A 9 -13.30 -7.57 7.46
N LYS A 10 -13.85 -6.35 7.32
CA LYS A 10 -14.65 -5.96 6.15
C LYS A 10 -13.85 -6.00 4.84
N TYR A 11 -12.55 -5.76 4.90
CA TYR A 11 -11.68 -5.61 3.74
C TYR A 11 -10.84 -6.86 3.47
N ASN A 12 -11.17 -7.98 4.12
CA ASN A 12 -10.40 -9.21 3.99
C ASN A 12 -10.28 -9.64 2.52
N GLY A 13 -9.05 -9.91 2.07
CA GLY A 13 -8.76 -10.30 0.69
C GLY A 13 -8.91 -9.18 -0.35
N GLN A 14 -9.06 -7.92 0.05
CA GLN A 14 -9.30 -6.79 -0.86
C GLN A 14 -8.14 -5.80 -0.90
N TYR A 15 -8.10 -5.04 -2.00
CA TYR A 15 -7.30 -3.83 -2.12
C TYR A 15 -8.02 -2.66 -1.46
N VAL A 16 -7.25 -1.84 -0.77
CA VAL A 16 -7.73 -0.70 0.00
C VAL A 16 -6.86 0.51 -0.30
N ALA A 17 -7.51 1.59 -0.71
CA ALA A 17 -6.87 2.89 -0.91
C ALA A 17 -7.10 3.75 0.34
N ILE A 18 -6.02 4.17 1.00
CA ILE A 18 -6.03 5.10 2.13
C ILE A 18 -5.50 6.47 1.69
N LYS A 19 -5.79 7.51 2.47
CA LYS A 19 -5.32 8.87 2.16
C LYS A 19 -3.80 8.99 2.22
N SER A 20 -3.16 8.44 3.26
CA SER A 20 -1.71 8.47 3.43
C SER A 20 -1.24 7.48 4.51
N ALA A 21 0.06 7.23 4.62
CA ALA A 21 0.61 6.44 5.73
C ALA A 21 0.32 7.06 7.12
N THR A 22 0.13 8.39 7.20
CA THR A 22 -0.21 9.10 8.44
C THR A 22 -1.72 9.14 8.72
N ASP A 23 -2.55 9.21 7.69
CA ASP A 23 -4.01 9.18 7.75
C ASP A 23 -4.55 7.93 7.06
N SER A 24 -4.83 6.91 7.87
CA SER A 24 -5.32 5.60 7.43
C SER A 24 -6.82 5.56 7.13
N THR A 25 -7.47 6.72 6.92
CA THR A 25 -8.86 6.76 6.48
C THR A 25 -9.02 6.04 5.13
N ILE A 26 -9.90 5.05 5.09
CA ILE A 26 -10.25 4.33 3.86
C ILE A 26 -10.97 5.26 2.90
N ALA A 27 -10.34 5.53 1.77
CA ALA A 27 -10.89 6.31 0.67
C ALA A 27 -11.50 5.43 -0.42
N GLY A 28 -11.04 4.18 -0.57
CA GLY A 28 -11.61 3.23 -1.54
C GLY A 28 -11.25 1.79 -1.23
N SER A 29 -12.00 0.86 -1.81
CA SER A 29 -11.78 -0.58 -1.70
C SER A 29 -12.24 -1.32 -2.97
N GLY A 30 -11.61 -2.45 -3.27
CA GLY A 30 -12.02 -3.29 -4.40
C GLY A 30 -11.25 -4.60 -4.49
N ASN A 31 -11.67 -5.46 -5.40
CA ASN A 31 -10.99 -6.73 -5.67
C ASN A 31 -9.74 -6.53 -6.54
N THR A 32 -9.64 -5.39 -7.21
CA THR A 32 -8.47 -5.01 -8.00
C THR A 32 -7.87 -3.68 -7.49
N PRO A 33 -6.55 -3.46 -7.71
CA PRO A 33 -5.91 -2.16 -7.46
C PRO A 33 -6.67 -0.98 -8.08
N GLU A 34 -7.10 -1.16 -9.32
CA GLU A 34 -7.76 -0.12 -10.11
C GLU A 34 -9.10 0.29 -9.53
N GLU A 35 -9.92 -0.67 -9.06
CA GLU A 35 -11.18 -0.38 -8.39
C GLU A 35 -10.98 0.49 -7.13
N ALA A 36 -10.05 0.09 -6.26
CA ALA A 36 -9.77 0.80 -5.02
C ALA A 36 -9.25 2.24 -5.28
N LEU A 37 -8.35 2.40 -6.24
CA LEU A 37 -7.81 3.70 -6.64
C LEU A 37 -8.88 4.60 -7.26
N ASN A 38 -9.67 4.07 -8.19
CA ASN A 38 -10.73 4.82 -8.85
C ASN A 38 -11.80 5.29 -7.85
N GLU A 39 -12.14 4.47 -6.85
CA GLU A 39 -13.06 4.87 -5.78
C GLU A 39 -12.48 6.02 -4.93
N ALA A 40 -11.20 5.96 -4.57
CA ALA A 40 -10.54 7.01 -3.80
C ALA A 40 -10.41 8.32 -4.60
N ILE A 41 -10.07 8.25 -5.89
CA ILE A 41 -9.97 9.42 -6.79
C ILE A 41 -11.35 10.08 -6.96
N LYS A 42 -12.42 9.29 -7.12
CA LYS A 42 -13.80 9.80 -7.19
C LYS A 42 -14.21 10.57 -5.92
N LYS A 43 -13.63 10.24 -4.77
CA LYS A 43 -13.83 10.96 -3.49
C LYS A 43 -12.89 12.15 -3.29
N GLY A 44 -12.10 12.51 -4.31
CA GLY A 44 -11.22 13.68 -4.31
C GLY A 44 -9.87 13.46 -3.62
N VAL A 45 -9.50 12.20 -3.31
CA VAL A 45 -8.19 11.91 -2.72
C VAL A 45 -7.13 11.91 -3.82
N LYS A 46 -6.16 12.81 -3.70
CA LYS A 46 -5.02 12.91 -4.61
C LYS A 46 -3.90 12.00 -4.11
N ASN A 47 -3.39 11.12 -4.99
CA ASN A 47 -2.32 10.17 -4.70
C ASN A 47 -2.59 9.27 -3.47
N PRO A 48 -3.69 8.48 -3.47
CA PRO A 48 -3.96 7.56 -2.37
C PRO A 48 -2.87 6.48 -2.24
N PHE A 49 -2.61 6.04 -1.01
CA PHE A 49 -1.76 4.89 -0.72
C PHE A 49 -2.56 3.61 -0.90
N LEU A 50 -2.09 2.72 -1.76
CA LEU A 50 -2.72 1.44 -2.02
C LEU A 50 -2.11 0.35 -1.13
N LEU A 51 -2.97 -0.45 -0.52
CA LEU A 51 -2.63 -1.55 0.36
C LEU A 51 -3.45 -2.78 -0.04
N TYR A 52 -2.89 -3.98 0.15
CA TYR A 52 -3.66 -5.22 0.11
C TYR A 52 -3.88 -5.71 1.53
N VAL A 53 -5.12 -6.05 1.87
CA VAL A 53 -5.46 -6.66 3.15
C VAL A 53 -5.50 -8.17 2.93
N PRO A 54 -4.52 -8.92 3.46
CA PRO A 54 -4.45 -10.35 3.26
C PRO A 54 -5.62 -11.06 3.93
N GLU A 55 -6.01 -12.20 3.38
CA GLU A 55 -7.00 -13.09 3.99
C GLU A 55 -6.56 -13.53 5.40
N GLU A 56 -7.52 -13.89 6.25
CA GLU A 56 -7.20 -14.38 7.59
C GLU A 56 -6.25 -15.58 7.51
N GLY A 57 -5.16 -15.53 8.29
CA GLY A 57 -4.12 -16.56 8.27
C GLY A 57 -3.01 -16.35 7.23
N LEU A 58 -3.07 -15.30 6.40
CA LEU A 58 -2.01 -14.92 5.48
C LEU A 58 -1.26 -13.66 5.95
N VAL A 59 0.06 -13.68 5.82
CA VAL A 59 0.95 -12.54 6.13
C VAL A 59 1.66 -12.11 4.86
N HIS A 60 1.50 -10.85 4.45
CA HIS A 60 2.23 -10.26 3.34
C HIS A 60 3.39 -9.39 3.86
N ILE A 61 4.61 -9.75 3.48
CA ILE A 61 5.82 -9.00 3.82
C ILE A 61 6.31 -8.29 2.56
N TYR A 62 6.26 -6.97 2.56
CA TYR A 62 6.84 -6.15 1.50
C TYR A 62 8.29 -5.81 1.86
N MET A 63 9.23 -6.40 1.12
CA MET A 63 10.65 -6.09 1.24
C MET A 63 10.96 -4.91 0.32
N ASP A 64 11.16 -3.72 0.89
CA ASP A 64 11.68 -2.58 0.12
C ASP A 64 13.16 -2.86 -0.21
N ARG A 65 13.44 -3.06 -1.50
CA ARG A 65 14.81 -3.28 -1.95
C ARG A 65 15.41 -1.90 -2.19
N PHE A 66 16.09 -1.36 -1.17
CA PHE A 66 16.93 -0.18 -1.36
C PHE A 66 17.89 -0.43 -2.52
N TYR A 67 17.77 0.35 -3.59
CA TYR A 67 18.75 0.38 -4.67
C TYR A 67 20.09 0.82 -4.08
N ALA A 68 21.01 -0.13 -3.92
CA ALA A 68 22.42 0.17 -3.65
C ALA A 68 23.07 0.68 -4.94
N GLU A 69 22.73 1.90 -5.36
CA GLU A 69 23.35 2.58 -6.50
C GLU A 69 24.62 3.37 -6.10
N SER A 70 25.41 2.86 -5.14
CA SER A 70 26.65 3.51 -4.69
C SER A 70 27.89 2.61 -4.65
N ALA A 71 27.87 1.43 -5.27
CA ALA A 71 29.05 0.58 -5.35
C ALA A 71 29.22 -0.06 -6.74
N ASN A 72 29.50 0.76 -7.76
CA ASN A 72 30.25 0.28 -8.92
C ASN A 72 31.71 0.79 -8.80
N PRO A 73 32.65 -0.01 -8.28
CA PRO A 73 34.06 0.38 -8.20
C PRO A 73 34.83 0.20 -9.52
N LEU A 74 34.19 -0.15 -10.64
CA LEU A 74 34.88 -0.51 -11.89
C LEU A 74 34.97 0.60 -12.96
N THR A 75 34.81 1.87 -12.60
CA THR A 75 35.05 3.02 -13.52
C THR A 75 36.23 3.91 -13.11
N ARG A 76 37.26 3.31 -12.51
CA ARG A 76 38.61 3.89 -12.50
C ARG A 76 39.60 2.89 -13.11
N GLY A 77 39.85 3.07 -14.40
CA GLY A 77 40.88 2.41 -15.20
C GLY A 77 41.03 3.18 -16.50
#